data_AF-A0A1R3G1A1-F1
#
_entry.id   AF-A0A1R3G1A1-F1
#
_cell.length_a   1.000
_cell.length_b   1.000
_cell.length_c   1.000
_cell.angle_alpha   90.00
_cell.angle_beta   90.00
_cell.angle_gamma   90.00
#
_symmetry.space_group_name_H-M   'P 1'
#
loop_
_entity.id
_entity.type
_entity.pdbx_description
1 polymer ?
#
loop_
_entity_poly.entity_id
_entity_poly.type
_entity_poly.pdbx_seq_one_letter_code
_entity_poly.pdbx_strand_id
1 'polypeptide(L)'
;VPVDMVVNASLAAMARHGITRKADINIYHVASSMLNPLTLQNLFELFYQHFKLWPCVDANGKPITVQKLKIITSMEAFNHYLLREATTSSSLVEKVERPLKFMETAKYMAKCYEPFTSYHYRFDSGNTEKLWERMTEEEKKKFGFDRKSIDWKHYITNVHIPGLRRHVIMTKL
;
A
#
# COMPACT_ATOMS: atom_id res chain seq x y z
N VAL A 1 7.01 2.04 0.00
CA VAL A 1 8.29 2.26 -0.71
C VAL A 1 8.83 0.90 -1.12
N PRO A 2 9.39 0.74 -2.32
CA PRO A 2 10.03 -0.51 -2.76
C PRO A 2 11.09 -1.00 -1.74
N VAL A 3 11.20 -2.31 -1.55
CA VAL A 3 12.05 -2.89 -0.49
C VAL A 3 13.54 -2.66 -0.75
N ASP A 4 13.95 -2.69 -2.01
CA ASP A 4 15.30 -2.39 -2.48
C ASP A 4 15.74 -0.98 -2.06
N MET A 5 14.88 0.03 -2.18
CA MET A 5 15.18 1.38 -1.71
C MET A 5 15.36 1.45 -0.19
N VAL A 6 14.61 0.66 0.57
CA VAL A 6 14.78 0.56 2.03
C VAL A 6 16.13 -0.05 2.38
N VAL A 7 16.47 -1.18 1.74
CA VAL A 7 17.77 -1.85 1.92
C VAL A 7 18.92 -0.93 1.56
N ASN A 8 18.81 -0.24 0.42
CA ASN A 8 19.84 0.67 -0.05
C ASN A 8 20.03 1.86 0.90
N ALA A 9 18.95 2.45 1.41
CA ALA A 9 19.02 3.49 2.42
C ALA A 9 19.67 2.98 3.73
N SER A 10 19.37 1.75 4.15
CA SER A 10 20.01 1.12 5.31
C SER A 10 21.51 0.93 5.10
N LEU A 11 21.92 0.39 3.94
CA LEU A 11 23.33 0.21 3.60
C LEU A 11 24.08 1.54 3.54
N ALA A 12 23.44 2.58 3.00
CA ALA A 12 24.05 3.89 2.90
C ALA A 12 24.18 4.57 4.27
N ALA A 13 23.19 4.40 5.16
CA ALA A 13 23.29 4.84 6.55
C ALA A 13 24.41 4.09 7.29
N MET A 14 24.54 2.78 7.10
CA MET A 14 25.63 1.98 7.66
C MET A 14 27.00 2.45 7.15
N ALA A 15 27.14 2.71 5.85
CA ALA A 15 28.39 3.21 5.28
C ALA A 15 28.76 4.58 5.86
N ARG A 16 27.76 5.47 6.04
CA ARG A 16 27.97 6.82 6.57
C ARG A 16 28.46 6.82 8.02
N HIS A 17 27.93 5.92 8.83
CA HIS A 17 28.19 5.87 10.27
C HIS A 17 29.25 4.87 10.68
N GLY A 18 29.51 3.84 9.87
CA GLY A 18 30.48 2.78 10.16
C GLY A 18 31.93 3.25 10.30
N ILE A 19 32.25 4.46 9.84
CA ILE A 19 33.58 5.09 9.96
C ILE A 19 33.70 5.87 11.29
N THR A 20 32.59 6.21 11.94
CA THR A 20 32.58 7.10 13.11
C THR A 20 32.68 6.27 14.40
N ARG A 21 33.67 6.56 15.27
CA ARG A 21 33.84 5.87 16.57
C ARG A 21 32.93 6.39 17.68
N LYS A 22 32.16 7.45 17.42
CA LYS A 22 31.24 8.06 18.40
C LYS A 22 29.89 7.38 18.29
N ALA A 23 29.41 6.81 19.40
CA ALA A 23 28.07 6.28 19.50
C ALA A 23 27.06 7.43 19.40
N ASP A 24 26.20 7.37 18.38
CA ASP A 24 25.08 8.30 18.20
C ASP A 24 23.89 7.55 17.58
N ILE A 25 22.68 7.89 18.01
CA ILE A 25 21.45 7.23 17.56
C ILE A 25 20.87 8.06 16.41
N ASN A 26 20.95 7.51 15.20
CA ASN A 26 20.42 8.14 14.00
C ASN A 26 19.18 7.38 13.51
N ILE A 27 18.02 8.03 13.53
CA ILE A 27 16.75 7.44 13.06
C ILE A 27 16.51 7.86 11.61
N TYR A 28 16.28 6.88 10.74
CA TYR A 28 16.00 7.08 9.32
C TYR A 28 14.64 6.50 8.96
N HIS A 29 13.68 7.36 8.63
CA HIS A 29 12.40 6.93 8.08
C HIS A 29 12.46 6.89 6.55
N VAL A 30 12.26 5.71 5.97
CA VAL A 30 12.15 5.54 4.52
C VAL A 30 10.67 5.60 4.12
N ALA A 31 10.12 6.82 4.15
CA ALA A 31 8.72 7.10 3.82
C ALA A 31 8.61 7.99 2.58
N SER A 32 7.49 7.90 1.83
CA SER A 32 7.25 8.74 0.66
C SER A 32 6.27 9.89 0.91
N SER A 33 5.61 9.92 2.07
CA SER A 33 4.48 10.82 2.38
C SER A 33 4.77 12.32 2.26
N MET A 34 6.03 12.74 2.43
CA MET A 34 6.42 14.16 2.40
C MET A 34 6.93 14.64 1.04
N LEU A 35 7.35 13.72 0.17
CA LEU A 35 8.12 14.05 -1.04
C LEU A 35 7.46 13.57 -2.33
N ASN A 36 6.92 12.36 -2.29
CA ASN A 36 6.30 11.70 -3.44
C ASN A 36 5.14 10.81 -2.94
N PRO A 37 4.08 11.41 -2.38
CA PRO A 37 3.03 10.67 -1.69
C PRO A 37 2.23 9.79 -2.67
N LEU A 38 1.99 8.54 -2.29
CA LEU A 38 1.00 7.67 -2.91
C LEU A 38 -0.19 7.52 -1.96
N THR A 39 -1.32 8.13 -2.31
CA THR A 39 -2.55 8.01 -1.52
C THR A 39 -3.21 6.65 -1.74
N LEU A 40 -3.99 6.18 -0.76
CA LEU A 40 -4.80 4.95 -0.92
C LEU A 40 -5.74 5.06 -2.13
N GLN A 41 -6.32 6.24 -2.36
CA GLN A 41 -7.16 6.50 -3.54
C GLN A 41 -6.42 6.25 -4.86
N ASN A 42 -5.22 6.82 -5.01
CA ASN A 42 -4.43 6.64 -6.21
C ASN A 42 -3.96 5.19 -6.36
N LEU A 43 -3.57 4.54 -5.25
CA LEU A 43 -3.19 3.13 -5.24
C LEU A 43 -4.35 2.23 -5.72
N PHE A 44 -5.56 2.41 -5.18
CA PHE A 44 -6.71 1.61 -5.58
C PHE A 44 -7.19 1.91 -7.00
N GLU A 45 -7.03 3.15 -7.49
CA GLU A 45 -7.29 3.46 -8.90
C GLU A 45 -6.29 2.71 -9.81
N LEU A 46 -5.00 2.68 -9.46
CA LEU A 46 -4.00 1.91 -10.21
C LEU A 46 -4.33 0.40 -10.23
N PHE A 47 -4.75 -0.16 -9.10
CA PHE A 47 -5.22 -1.55 -9.02
C PHE A 47 -6.46 -1.79 -9.88
N TYR A 48 -7.47 -0.92 -9.78
CA TYR A 48 -8.68 -1.03 -10.58
C TYR A 48 -8.38 -1.02 -12.07
N GLN A 49 -7.58 -0.06 -12.54
CA GLN A 49 -7.22 0.03 -13.95
C GLN A 49 -6.43 -1.19 -14.44
N HIS A 50 -5.49 -1.69 -13.63
CA HIS A 50 -4.73 -2.90 -13.98
C HIS A 50 -5.64 -4.12 -14.11
N PHE A 51 -6.45 -4.44 -13.09
CA PHE A 51 -7.28 -5.64 -13.09
C PHE A 51 -8.51 -5.54 -14.01
N LYS A 52 -8.93 -4.33 -14.39
CA LYS A 52 -9.93 -4.14 -15.44
C LYS A 52 -9.39 -4.57 -16.81
N LEU A 53 -8.13 -4.28 -17.11
CA LEU A 53 -7.48 -4.66 -18.37
C LEU A 53 -6.98 -6.11 -18.34
N TRP A 54 -6.46 -6.56 -17.19
CA TRP A 54 -5.84 -7.86 -17.00
C TRP A 54 -6.48 -8.61 -15.83
N PRO A 55 -7.75 -9.03 -15.98
CA PRO A 55 -8.50 -9.64 -14.89
C PRO A 55 -7.82 -10.91 -14.37
N CYS A 56 -7.99 -11.16 -13.07
CA CYS A 56 -7.77 -12.49 -12.52
C CYS A 56 -8.87 -13.42 -13.02
N VAL A 57 -8.58 -14.71 -13.09
CA VAL A 57 -9.57 -15.75 -13.41
C VAL A 57 -10.00 -16.46 -12.13
N ASP A 58 -11.27 -16.83 -12.07
CA ASP A 58 -11.80 -17.67 -11.00
C ASP A 58 -11.43 -19.16 -11.19
N ALA A 59 -11.89 -20.02 -10.28
CA ALA A 59 -11.63 -21.46 -10.35
C ALA A 59 -12.21 -22.14 -11.61
N ASN A 60 -13.17 -21.51 -12.29
CA ASN A 60 -13.77 -22.00 -13.52
C ASN A 60 -13.13 -21.37 -14.78
N GLY A 61 -12.06 -20.59 -14.62
CA GLY A 61 -11.40 -19.88 -15.72
C GLY A 61 -12.14 -18.63 -16.20
N LYS A 62 -13.18 -18.17 -15.49
CA LYS A 62 -13.93 -16.98 -15.88
C LYS A 62 -13.24 -15.71 -15.34
N PRO A 63 -13.10 -14.65 -16.16
CA PRO A 63 -12.59 -13.36 -15.69
C PRO A 63 -13.41 -12.77 -14.54
N ILE A 64 -12.72 -12.33 -13.49
CA ILE A 64 -13.31 -11.65 -12.34
C ILE A 64 -13.53 -10.18 -12.68
N THR A 65 -14.79 -9.72 -12.60
CA THR A 65 -15.14 -8.31 -12.77
C THR A 65 -14.79 -7.51 -11.52
N VAL A 66 -13.81 -6.62 -11.63
CA VAL A 66 -13.44 -5.70 -10.55
C VAL A 66 -14.35 -4.45 -10.54
N GLN A 67 -14.70 -3.98 -9.35
CA GLN A 67 -15.43 -2.74 -9.14
C GLN A 67 -14.51 -1.67 -8.57
N LYS A 68 -14.83 -0.38 -8.80
CA LYS A 68 -14.11 0.71 -8.15
C LYS A 68 -14.39 0.67 -6.65
N LEU A 69 -13.33 0.64 -5.85
CA LEU A 69 -13.46 0.68 -4.40
C LEU A 69 -13.95 2.08 -3.97
N LYS A 70 -15.03 2.11 -3.20
CA LYS A 70 -15.46 3.33 -2.50
C LYS A 70 -14.65 3.46 -1.22
N ILE A 71 -13.83 4.51 -1.12
CA ILE A 71 -13.10 4.81 0.10
C ILE A 71 -14.06 5.44 1.10
N ILE A 72 -14.15 4.81 2.27
CA ILE A 72 -14.98 5.28 3.38
C ILE A 72 -14.02 5.76 4.47
N THR A 73 -14.17 7.02 4.89
CA THR A 73 -13.19 7.72 5.71
C THR A 73 -13.55 7.80 7.19
N SER A 74 -14.66 7.19 7.61
CA SER A 74 -15.05 7.10 9.02
C SER A 74 -15.82 5.82 9.32
N MET A 75 -15.74 5.35 10.57
CA MET A 75 -16.51 4.20 11.03
C MET A 75 -18.03 4.44 10.98
N GLU A 76 -18.47 5.68 11.16
CA GLU A 76 -19.89 6.05 11.01
C GLU A 76 -20.38 5.86 9.57
N ALA A 77 -19.66 6.42 8.59
CA ALA A 77 -20.00 6.24 7.19
C ALA A 77 -19.91 4.77 6.76
N PHE A 78 -18.99 4.01 7.35
CA PHE A 78 -18.85 2.57 7.10
C PHE A 78 -20.04 1.78 7.64
N ASN A 79 -20.49 2.08 8.86
CA ASN A 79 -21.68 1.48 9.44
C ASN A 79 -22.93 1.78 8.61
N HIS A 80 -23.12 3.02 8.18
CA HIS A 80 -24.22 3.39 7.30
C HIS A 80 -24.17 2.65 5.95
N TYR A 81 -22.99 2.49 5.37
CA TYR A 81 -22.79 1.71 4.15
C TYR A 81 -23.20 0.24 4.34
N LEU A 82 -22.70 -0.41 5.39
CA LEU A 82 -23.05 -1.81 5.68
C LEU A 82 -24.55 -2.01 5.94
N LEU A 83 -25.18 -1.10 6.68
CA LEU A 83 -26.63 -1.16 6.93
C LEU A 83 -27.43 -1.04 5.64
N ARG A 84 -27.04 -0.13 4.75
CA ARG A 84 -27.68 0.01 3.43
C ARG A 84 -27.53 -1.25 2.59
N GLU A 85 -26.32 -1.81 2.50
CA GLU A 85 -26.08 -3.04 1.73
C GLU A 85 -26.91 -4.21 2.26
N ALA A 86 -26.98 -4.35 3.59
CA ALA A 86 -27.79 -5.38 4.25
C ALA A 86 -29.28 -5.25 3.89
N THR A 87 -29.84 -4.04 3.90
CA THR A 87 -31.26 -3.80 3.57
C THR A 87 -31.58 -3.89 2.08
N THR A 88 -30.63 -3.59 1.19
CA THR A 88 -30.82 -3.80 -0.26
C THR A 88 -30.72 -5.27 -0.68
N SER A 89 -30.01 -6.10 0.10
CA SER A 89 -29.82 -7.53 -0.18
C SER A 89 -30.95 -8.43 0.36
N SER A 90 -31.83 -7.89 1.22
CA SER A 90 -32.90 -8.66 1.86
C SER A 90 -34.16 -8.77 1.00
N SER A 91 -34.07 -9.55 -0.08
CA SER A 91 -35.23 -10.32 -0.55
C SER A 91 -35.05 -11.77 -0.06
N LEU A 92 -35.94 -12.19 0.86
CA LEU A 92 -36.11 -13.52 1.47
C LEU A 92 -35.32 -13.79 2.77
N VAL A 93 -36.10 -14.19 3.78
CA VAL A 93 -35.86 -14.14 5.23
C VAL A 93 -34.97 -15.29 5.75
N GLU A 94 -34.57 -16.24 4.91
CA GLU A 94 -33.81 -17.44 5.35
C GLU A 94 -32.28 -17.30 5.28
N LYS A 95 -31.75 -16.16 4.84
CA LYS A 95 -30.28 -15.94 4.73
C LYS A 95 -29.72 -14.97 5.78
N VAL A 96 -30.31 -14.83 6.97
CA VAL A 96 -30.00 -13.71 7.89
C VAL A 96 -28.75 -13.92 8.79
N GLU A 97 -28.35 -15.15 9.10
CA GLU A 97 -27.18 -15.40 9.97
C GLU A 97 -25.83 -15.10 9.29
N ARG A 98 -25.67 -15.43 8.00
CA ARG A 98 -24.42 -15.18 7.26
C ARG A 98 -24.11 -13.67 7.10
N PRO A 99 -25.08 -12.80 6.79
CA PRO A 99 -24.93 -11.34 6.77
C PRO A 99 -24.51 -10.77 8.11
N LEU A 100 -25.08 -11.24 9.23
CA LEU A 100 -24.73 -10.72 10.56
C LEU A 100 -23.27 -11.02 10.92
N LYS A 101 -22.82 -12.27 10.76
CA LYS A 101 -21.42 -12.65 11.02
C LYS A 101 -20.45 -11.94 10.08
N PHE A 102 -20.84 -11.73 8.81
CA PHE A 102 -20.07 -10.93 7.86
C PHE A 102 -19.97 -9.46 8.30
N MET A 103 -21.07 -8.84 8.73
CA MET A 103 -21.10 -7.46 9.21
C MET A 103 -20.24 -7.28 10.46
N GLU A 104 -20.31 -8.20 11.42
CA GLU A 104 -19.46 -8.18 12.61
C GLU A 104 -17.98 -8.27 12.24
N THR A 105 -17.63 -9.20 11.35
CA THR A 105 -16.26 -9.36 10.86
C THR A 105 -15.79 -8.11 10.12
N ALA A 106 -16.64 -7.53 9.27
CA ALA A 106 -16.33 -6.32 8.51
C ALA A 106 -16.12 -5.12 9.44
N LYS A 107 -16.96 -4.94 10.47
CA LYS A 107 -16.79 -3.90 11.49
C LYS A 107 -15.53 -4.07 12.31
N TYR A 108 -15.22 -5.31 12.70
CA TYR A 108 -13.97 -5.62 13.42
C TYR A 108 -12.75 -5.27 12.58
N MET A 109 -12.72 -5.71 11.32
CA MET A 109 -11.63 -5.38 10.39
C MET A 109 -11.52 -3.87 10.17
N ALA A 110 -12.63 -3.17 9.92
CA ALA A 110 -12.62 -1.73 9.74
C ALA A 110 -12.04 -1.01 10.97
N LYS A 111 -12.41 -1.43 12.19
CA LYS A 111 -11.84 -0.89 13.43
C LYS A 111 -10.35 -1.17 13.57
N CYS A 112 -9.89 -2.37 13.22
CA CYS A 112 -8.47 -2.72 13.26
C CYS A 112 -7.62 -1.89 12.28
N TYR A 113 -8.18 -1.58 11.11
CA TYR A 113 -7.47 -0.85 10.06
C TYR A 113 -7.70 0.67 10.08
N GLU A 114 -8.70 1.16 10.82
CA GLU A 114 -9.07 2.58 10.91
C GLU A 114 -7.88 3.51 11.15
N PRO A 115 -6.94 3.22 12.08
CA PRO A 115 -5.75 4.05 12.25
C PRO A 115 -4.99 4.25 10.93
N PHE A 116 -4.83 3.18 10.14
CA PHE A 116 -4.01 3.18 8.94
C PHE A 116 -4.72 3.73 7.69
N THR A 117 -6.06 3.71 7.65
CA THR A 117 -6.84 4.06 6.46
C THR A 117 -7.57 5.39 6.56
N SER A 118 -7.96 5.80 7.76
CA SER A 118 -8.79 7.00 7.98
C SER A 118 -7.96 8.25 8.28
N TYR A 119 -6.76 8.08 8.83
CA TYR A 119 -5.86 9.19 9.15
C TYR A 119 -4.81 9.41 8.06
N HIS A 120 -4.51 10.69 7.81
CA HIS A 120 -3.54 11.10 6.80
C HIS A 120 -2.15 11.25 7.44
N TYR A 121 -1.57 10.14 7.89
CA TYR A 121 -0.25 10.16 8.51
C TYR A 121 0.82 10.68 7.54
N ARG A 122 1.61 11.63 8.03
CA ARG A 122 2.82 12.10 7.37
C ARG A 122 4.00 11.77 8.26
N PHE A 123 4.91 10.97 7.73
CA PHE A 123 6.14 10.61 8.41
C PHE A 123 7.23 11.58 8.00
N ASP A 124 7.82 12.26 8.99
CA ASP A 124 9.03 13.03 8.75
C ASP A 124 10.14 12.09 8.28
N SER A 125 10.84 12.52 7.23
CA SER A 125 11.96 11.78 6.67
C SER A 125 13.16 12.66 6.38
N GLY A 126 13.28 13.77 7.11
CA GLY A 126 14.36 14.75 6.94
C GLY A 126 15.75 14.15 7.12
N ASN A 127 15.96 13.19 8.02
CA ASN A 127 17.26 12.53 8.16
C ASN A 127 17.64 11.71 6.92
N THR A 128 16.68 11.02 6.30
CA THR A 128 16.90 10.25 5.07
C THR A 128 17.18 11.17 3.88
N GLU A 129 16.49 12.33 3.79
CA GLU A 129 16.79 13.34 2.77
C GLU A 129 18.20 13.92 2.95
N LYS A 130 18.55 14.33 4.19
CA LYS A 130 19.91 14.83 4.48
C LYS A 130 20.99 13.79 4.19
N LEU A 131 20.70 12.50 4.40
CA LEU A 131 21.62 11.42 4.04
C LEU A 131 21.82 11.36 2.53
N TRP A 132 20.74 11.43 1.75
CA TRP A 132 20.80 11.47 0.29
C TRP A 132 21.51 12.71 -0.26
N GLU A 133 21.22 13.89 0.28
CA GLU A 133 21.80 15.17 -0.16
C GLU A 133 23.31 15.27 0.09
N ARG A 134 23.83 14.59 1.12
CA ARG A 134 25.25 14.57 1.46
C ARG A 134 26.08 13.63 0.59
N MET A 135 25.44 12.77 -0.20
CA MET A 135 26.13 11.81 -1.06
C MET A 135 26.65 12.48 -2.32
N THR A 136 27.80 12.01 -2.77
CA THR A 136 28.33 12.26 -4.12
C THR A 136 27.41 11.67 -5.18
N GLU A 137 27.51 12.11 -6.43
CA GLU A 137 26.70 11.56 -7.53
C GLU A 137 27.03 10.09 -7.79
N GLU A 138 28.28 9.67 -7.57
CA GLU A 138 28.71 8.28 -7.65
C GLU A 138 28.02 7.42 -6.58
N GLU A 139 27.94 7.91 -5.33
CA GLU A 139 27.24 7.24 -4.24
C GLU A 139 25.74 7.19 -4.47
N LYS A 140 25.13 8.29 -4.92
CA LYS A 140 23.71 8.34 -5.28
C LYS A 140 23.38 7.33 -6.36
N LYS A 141 24.21 7.20 -7.40
CA LYS A 141 24.06 6.20 -8.45
C LYS A 141 24.25 4.78 -7.93
N LYS A 142 25.18 4.57 -7.00
CA LYS A 142 25.48 3.25 -6.43
C LYS A 142 24.38 2.75 -5.49
N PHE A 143 23.90 3.60 -4.59
CA PHE A 143 22.86 3.23 -3.63
C PHE A 143 21.45 3.39 -4.21
N GLY A 144 21.16 4.42 -4.99
CA GLY A 144 19.92 4.52 -5.78
C GLY A 144 18.61 4.41 -4.96
N PHE A 145 18.47 5.20 -3.89
CA PHE A 145 17.26 5.21 -3.05
C PHE A 145 16.53 6.56 -3.06
N ASP A 146 16.66 7.35 -4.13
CA ASP A 146 15.85 8.56 -4.28
C ASP A 146 14.36 8.18 -4.35
N ARG A 147 13.59 8.69 -3.39
CA ARG A 147 12.16 8.41 -3.30
C ARG A 147 11.35 9.30 -4.25
N LYS A 148 11.92 10.44 -4.68
CA LYS A 148 11.29 11.33 -5.66
C LYS A 148 11.28 10.71 -7.05
N SER A 149 12.22 9.81 -7.34
CA SER A 149 12.32 9.13 -8.62
C SER A 149 11.36 7.95 -8.79
N ILE A 150 10.56 7.61 -7.76
CA ILE A 150 9.59 6.51 -7.85
C ILE A 150 8.45 6.94 -8.77
N ASP A 151 8.37 6.32 -9.95
CA ASP A 151 7.14 6.30 -10.75
C ASP A 151 6.17 5.28 -10.14
N TRP A 152 5.23 5.76 -9.33
CA TRP A 152 4.23 4.90 -8.68
C TRP A 152 3.37 4.14 -9.66
N LYS A 153 3.02 4.73 -10.81
CA LYS A 153 2.21 4.04 -11.81
C LYS A 153 3.00 2.86 -12.36
N HIS A 154 4.22 3.10 -12.84
CA HIS A 154 5.08 2.04 -13.34
C HIS A 154 5.36 0.96 -12.29
N TYR A 155 5.77 1.37 -11.08
CA TYR A 155 6.09 0.43 -10.01
C TYR A 155 4.89 -0.44 -9.65
N ILE A 156 3.72 0.16 -9.44
CA ILE A 156 2.53 -0.62 -9.06
C ILE A 156 2.07 -1.54 -10.20
N THR A 157 1.92 -1.01 -11.42
CA THR A 157 1.27 -1.77 -12.50
C THR A 157 2.18 -2.77 -13.17
N ASN A 158 3.49 -2.48 -13.26
CA ASN A 158 4.42 -3.26 -14.08
C ASN A 158 5.46 -4.03 -13.26
N VAL A 159 5.64 -3.68 -11.99
CA VAL A 159 6.61 -4.36 -11.10
C VAL A 159 5.89 -5.11 -9.98
N HIS A 160 5.10 -4.39 -9.17
CA HIS A 160 4.50 -4.91 -7.95
C HIS A 160 3.40 -5.94 -8.24
N ILE A 161 2.36 -5.61 -9.02
CA ILE A 161 1.27 -6.54 -9.31
C ILE A 161 1.78 -7.79 -10.07
N PRO A 162 2.60 -7.67 -11.13
CA PRO A 162 3.17 -8.85 -11.80
C PRO A 162 4.02 -9.71 -10.87
N GLY A 163 4.82 -9.08 -9.99
CA GLY A 163 5.59 -9.78 -8.97
C GLY A 163 4.70 -10.59 -8.01
N LEU A 164 3.61 -10.00 -7.51
CA LEU A 164 2.63 -10.70 -6.69
C LEU A 164 1.99 -11.89 -7.43
N ARG A 165 1.60 -11.71 -8.70
CA ARG A 165 1.01 -12.80 -9.50
C ARG A 165 1.98 -13.97 -9.65
N ARG A 166 3.24 -13.66 -9.97
CA ARG A 166 4.28 -14.67 -10.20
C ARG A 166 4.70 -15.41 -8.92
N HIS A 167 4.84 -14.70 -7.81
CA HIS A 167 5.51 -15.25 -6.61
C HIS A 167 4.56 -15.58 -5.45
N VAL A 168 3.36 -15.00 -5.41
CA VAL A 168 2.41 -15.17 -4.28
C VAL A 168 1.15 -15.89 -4.73
N ILE A 169 0.48 -15.39 -5.77
CA ILE A 169 -0.82 -15.95 -6.21
C ILE A 169 -0.62 -17.25 -7.02
N MET A 170 0.59 -17.50 -7.55
CA MET A 170 0.92 -18.65 -8.39
C MET A 170 -0.05 -18.86 -9.56
N THR A 171 -0.62 -17.78 -10.09
CA THR A 171 -1.41 -17.86 -11.32
C THR A 171 -0.41 -18.07 -12.45
N LYS A 172 -0.38 -19.26 -13.05
CA LYS A 172 0.36 -19.49 -14.29
C LYS A 172 -0.17 -18.47 -15.31
N LEU A 173 0.73 -17.64 -15.84
CA LEU A 173 0.47 -16.78 -16.99
C LEU A 173 0.12 -17.64 -18.20
#